data_AF-A0A9N9JJ69-F1
#
_entry.id   AF-A0A9N9JJ69-F1
#
_cell.length_a   1.000
_cell.length_b   1.000
_cell.length_c   1.000
_cell.angle_alpha   90.00
_cell.angle_beta   90.00
_cell.angle_gamma   90.00
#
_symmetry.space_group_name_H-M   'P 1'
#
loop_
_entity.id
_entity.type
_entity.pdbx_description
1 polymer ?
#
loop_
_entity_poly.entity_id
_entity_poly.type
_entity_poly.pdbx_seq_one_letter_code
_entity_poly.pdbx_strand_id
1 'polypeptide(L)'
;SHEPYLVKALIDILSDENIIRKSLVEKLGIKYSKDKLVSGSDEVLNNFVVYKEPKADFVLGIPWLWLHETKIDPYNEKISIYSKVISFYKNPSYDLESDISSTDIS
;
A
#
# COMPACT_ATOMS: atom_id res chain seq x y z
N SER A 1 -6.88 18.29 -16.37
CA SER A 1 -7.00 17.80 -14.97
C SER A 1 -6.28 16.46 -14.90
N HIS A 2 -5.50 16.21 -13.86
CA HIS A 2 -4.94 14.88 -13.63
C HIS A 2 -6.01 14.06 -12.90
N GLU A 3 -6.46 12.95 -13.47
CA GLU A 3 -7.32 12.01 -12.75
C GLU A 3 -6.53 11.38 -11.59
N PRO A 4 -7.15 11.22 -10.41
CA PRO A 4 -6.52 10.54 -9.30
C PRO A 4 -6.27 9.07 -9.66
N TYR A 5 -5.05 8.59 -9.43
CA TYR A 5 -4.69 7.19 -9.64
C TYR A 5 -4.87 6.40 -8.34
N LEU A 6 -5.80 5.45 -8.34
CA LEU A 6 -6.05 4.60 -7.17
C LEU A 6 -5.11 3.39 -7.15
N VAL A 7 -4.40 3.21 -6.04
CA VAL A 7 -3.48 2.08 -5.82
C VAL A 7 -3.76 1.45 -4.47
N LYS A 8 -3.64 0.13 -4.40
CA LYS A 8 -3.61 -0.60 -3.13
C LYS A 8 -2.16 -0.70 -2.67
N ALA A 9 -1.91 -0.33 -1.42
CA ALA A 9 -0.60 -0.46 -0.79
C ALA A 9 -0.55 -1.72 0.08
N LEU A 10 0.58 -2.43 0.01
CA LEU A 10 0.94 -3.46 0.98
C LEU A 10 1.60 -2.80 2.18
N ILE A 11 1.12 -3.09 3.39
CA ILE A 11 1.81 -2.75 4.63
C ILE A 11 2.78 -3.91 4.95
N ASP A 12 4.09 -3.67 4.88
CA ASP A 12 5.10 -4.72 5.12
C ASP A 12 6.02 -4.30 6.27
N ILE A 13 5.68 -4.75 7.49
CA ILE A 13 6.46 -4.46 8.71
C ILE A 13 7.83 -5.16 8.74
N LEU A 14 8.12 -6.03 7.76
CA LEU A 14 9.42 -6.70 7.63
C LEU A 14 10.31 -6.02 6.59
N SER A 15 9.79 -5.04 5.85
CA SER A 15 10.54 -4.31 4.83
C SER A 15 11.25 -3.10 5.44
N ASP A 16 12.55 -3.01 5.19
CA ASP A 16 13.42 -1.89 5.56
C ASP A 16 13.42 -0.76 4.52
N GLU A 17 12.70 -0.93 3.41
CA GLU A 17 12.55 0.05 2.34
C GLU A 17 11.07 0.33 2.05
N ASN A 18 10.78 1.54 1.57
CA ASN A 18 9.49 1.80 0.94
C ASN A 18 9.66 1.54 -0.55
N ILE A 19 8.73 0.80 -1.17
CA ILE A 19 8.93 0.32 -2.53
C ILE A 19 7.80 0.77 -3.43
N ILE A 20 8.14 1.23 -4.63
CA ILE A 20 7.21 1.51 -5.71
C ILE A 20 7.58 0.68 -6.94
N ARG A 21 6.59 0.06 -7.58
CA ARG A 21 6.82 -0.71 -8.81
C ARG A 21 7.23 0.20 -9.95
N LYS A 22 8.27 -0.18 -10.68
CA LYS A 22 8.78 0.52 -11.86
C LYS A 22 7.70 0.84 -12.90
N SER A 23 6.84 -0.11 -13.23
CA SER A 23 5.76 0.13 -14.20
C SER A 23 4.73 1.15 -13.71
N LEU A 24 4.52 1.28 -12.39
CA LEU A 24 3.68 2.33 -11.81
C LEU A 24 4.36 3.70 -11.94
N VAL A 25 5.66 3.78 -11.62
CA VAL A 25 6.46 5.01 -11.78
C VAL A 25 6.43 5.51 -13.23
N GLU A 26 6.64 4.61 -14.20
CA GLU A 26 6.61 4.92 -15.63
C GLU A 26 5.21 5.36 -16.08
N LYS A 27 4.15 4.69 -15.61
CA LYS A 27 2.76 5.05 -15.91
C LYS A 27 2.39 6.44 -15.37
N LEU A 28 2.91 6.82 -14.21
CA LEU A 28 2.70 8.12 -13.60
C LEU A 28 3.63 9.21 -14.18
N GLY A 29 4.55 8.86 -15.08
CA GLY A 29 5.52 9.80 -15.66
C GLY A 29 6.52 10.36 -14.64
N ILE A 30 6.71 9.67 -13.50
CA ILE A 30 7.62 10.10 -12.44
C ILE A 30 9.05 9.78 -12.86
N LYS A 31 9.95 10.76 -12.70
CA LYS A 31 11.38 10.58 -13.01
C LYS A 31 12.09 9.84 -11.89
N TYR A 32 12.99 8.93 -12.26
CA TYR A 32 13.82 8.17 -11.31
C TYR A 32 15.22 7.92 -11.90
N SER A 33 16.20 7.71 -11.03
CA SER A 33 17.60 7.47 -11.38
C SER A 33 18.22 6.47 -10.40
N LYS A 34 18.92 5.45 -10.92
CA LYS A 34 19.53 4.38 -10.11
C LYS A 34 18.58 3.87 -9.01
N ASP A 35 17.35 3.60 -9.42
CA ASP A 35 16.27 3.07 -8.58
C ASP A 35 15.76 3.99 -7.47
N LYS A 36 16.15 5.27 -7.46
CA LYS A 36 15.58 6.28 -6.56
C LYS A 36 14.76 7.28 -7.34
N LEU A 37 13.60 7.67 -6.80
CA LEU A 37 12.81 8.73 -7.38
C LEU A 37 13.65 10.03 -7.36
N VAL A 38 13.69 10.72 -8.50
CA VAL A 38 14.40 12.00 -8.59
C VAL A 38 13.52 13.02 -7.89
N SER A 39 14.06 13.64 -6.84
CA SER A 39 13.34 14.62 -6.04
C SER A 39 12.76 15.73 -6.92
N GLY A 40 11.42 15.73 -7.02
CA GLY A 40 10.60 16.81 -7.58
C GLY A 40 9.79 17.48 -6.46
N SER A 41 8.64 18.07 -6.79
CA SER A 41 7.76 18.75 -5.82
C SER A 41 7.05 17.83 -4.82
N ASP A 42 7.08 16.51 -5.01
CA ASP A 42 6.42 15.54 -4.12
C ASP A 42 7.43 14.88 -3.17
N GLU A 43 7.69 15.56 -2.05
CA GLU A 43 8.59 15.09 -1.00
C GLU A 43 8.18 13.72 -0.40
N VAL A 44 6.88 13.41 -0.46
CA VAL A 44 6.29 12.17 0.09
C VAL A 44 6.85 10.91 -0.57
N LEU A 45 7.18 10.97 -1.86
CA LEU A 45 7.67 9.82 -2.61
C LEU A 45 9.21 9.69 -2.59
N ASN A 46 9.94 10.71 -2.14
CA ASN A 46 11.42 10.70 -2.18
C ASN A 46 12.06 9.55 -1.38
N ASN A 47 11.32 8.97 -0.43
CA ASN A 47 11.77 7.86 0.41
C ASN A 47 11.45 6.47 -0.19
N PHE A 48 10.97 6.41 -1.43
CA PHE A 48 10.67 5.16 -2.13
C PHE A 48 11.79 4.74 -3.07
N VAL A 49 12.06 3.44 -3.06
CA VAL A 49 12.95 2.76 -3.99
C VAL A 49 12.11 2.11 -5.11
N VAL A 50 12.58 2.22 -6.34
CA VAL A 50 11.92 1.71 -7.53
C VAL A 50 12.36 0.27 -7.77
N TYR A 51 11.41 -0.67 -7.69
CA TYR A 51 11.69 -2.08 -7.97
C TYR A 51 10.98 -2.53 -9.24
N LYS A 52 11.62 -3.39 -10.03
CA LYS A 52 10.99 -3.94 -11.24
C LYS A 52 9.80 -4.84 -10.90
N GLU A 53 9.98 -5.78 -9.97
CA GLU A 53 9.00 -6.83 -9.65
C GLU A 53 8.78 -7.00 -8.13
N PRO A 54 8.25 -5.98 -7.43
CA PRO A 54 7.87 -6.09 -6.03
C PRO A 54 6.58 -6.92 -5.82
N LYS A 55 6.31 -7.29 -4.55
CA LYS A 55 5.10 -8.02 -4.13
C LYS A 55 3.79 -7.25 -4.41
N ALA A 56 3.85 -5.92 -4.40
CA ALA A 56 2.72 -5.03 -4.66
C ALA A 56 3.20 -3.77 -5.40
N ASP A 57 2.29 -3.03 -6.01
CA ASP A 57 2.62 -1.79 -6.73
C ASP A 57 3.19 -0.70 -5.80
N PHE A 58 2.74 -0.71 -4.56
CA PHE A 58 3.19 0.18 -3.49
C PHE A 58 3.38 -0.63 -2.21
N VAL A 59 4.56 -0.53 -1.59
CA VAL A 59 4.89 -1.19 -0.32
C VAL A 59 5.29 -0.12 0.68
N LEU A 60 4.55 -0.05 1.78
CA LEU A 60 4.84 0.78 2.94
C LEU A 60 5.66 -0.03 3.93
N GLY A 61 6.98 0.18 3.90
CA GLY A 61 7.92 -0.44 4.83
C GLY A 61 8.03 0.31 6.16
N ILE A 62 8.87 -0.21 7.06
CA ILE A 62 9.13 0.39 8.38
C ILE A 62 9.44 1.89 8.30
N PRO A 63 10.28 2.39 7.38
CA PRO A 63 10.62 3.82 7.37
C PRO A 63 9.40 4.73 7.19
N TRP A 64 8.48 4.37 6.30
CA TRP A 64 7.24 5.14 6.11
C TRP A 64 6.31 5.01 7.32
N LEU A 65 6.14 3.78 7.84
CA LEU A 65 5.24 3.51 8.97
C LEU A 65 5.66 4.29 10.23
N TRP A 66 6.95 4.35 10.54
CA TRP A 66 7.48 5.12 11.67
C TRP A 66 7.34 6.62 11.48
N LEU A 67 7.68 7.14 10.30
CA LEU A 67 7.58 8.57 10.00
C LEU A 67 6.14 9.09 10.19
N HIS A 68 5.15 8.25 9.87
CA HIS A 68 3.74 8.62 9.91
C HIS A 68 3.00 8.14 11.16
N GLU A 69 3.73 7.84 12.24
CA GLU A 69 3.20 7.42 13.55
C GLU A 69 2.13 6.31 13.42
N THR A 70 2.41 5.34 12.56
CA THR A 70 1.41 4.36 12.16
C THR A 70 1.14 3.37 13.29
N LYS A 71 -0.13 3.10 13.58
CA LYS A 71 -0.56 2.01 14.48
C LYS A 71 -1.38 1.01 13.71
N ILE A 72 -1.01 -0.26 13.82
CA ILE A 72 -1.66 -1.39 13.18
C ILE A 72 -2.47 -2.12 14.23
N ASP A 73 -3.79 -2.24 13.99
CA ASP A 73 -4.69 -3.04 14.79
C ASP A 73 -5.16 -4.23 13.94
N PRO A 74 -4.45 -5.38 14.04
CA PRO A 74 -4.79 -6.54 13.24
C PRO A 74 -6.11 -7.18 13.67
N TYR A 75 -6.52 -7.00 14.92
CA TYR A 75 -7.74 -7.62 15.46
C TYR A 75 -9.00 -6.92 14.95
N ASN A 76 -8.94 -5.60 14.81
CA ASN A 76 -10.04 -4.81 14.26
C ASN A 76 -9.87 -4.52 12.76
N GLU A 77 -8.87 -5.13 12.11
CA GLU A 77 -8.54 -4.96 10.69
C GLU A 77 -8.39 -3.49 10.28
N LYS A 78 -7.69 -2.70 11.10
CA LYS A 78 -7.56 -1.25 10.93
C LYS A 78 -6.11 -0.80 11.04
N ILE A 79 -5.85 0.33 10.40
CA ILE A 79 -4.61 1.08 10.52
C ILE A 79 -4.95 2.52 10.87
N SER A 80 -4.16 3.11 11.76
CA SER A 80 -4.18 4.55 12.00
C SER A 80 -2.90 5.18 11.48
N ILE A 81 -3.04 6.30 10.78
CA ILE A 81 -1.95 7.09 10.23
C ILE A 81 -2.16 8.50 10.79
N TYR A 82 -1.27 8.94 11.66
CA TYR A 82 -1.52 10.08 12.56
C TYR A 82 -2.85 9.90 13.32
N SER A 83 -3.79 10.85 13.19
CA SER A 83 -5.11 10.81 13.81
C SER A 83 -6.19 10.12 12.96
N LYS A 84 -5.88 9.70 11.73
CA LYS A 84 -6.87 9.14 10.80
C LYS A 84 -6.87 7.61 10.83
N VAL A 85 -8.05 7.03 11.03
CA VAL A 85 -8.27 5.57 11.00
C VAL A 85 -8.78 5.14 9.63
N ILE A 86 -8.21 4.06 9.11
CA ILE A 86 -8.53 3.47 7.80
C ILE A 86 -8.70 1.96 8.00
N SER A 87 -9.74 1.36 7.43
CA SER A 87 -9.92 -0.10 7.44
C SER A 87 -9.03 -0.75 6.39
N PHE A 88 -8.55 -1.97 6.65
CA PHE A 88 -7.87 -2.75 5.63
C PHE A 88 -8.79 -3.07 4.47
N TYR A 89 -8.17 -3.20 3.29
CA TYR A 89 -8.88 -3.61 2.10
C TYR A 89 -9.36 -5.06 2.26
N LYS A 90 -10.69 -5.25 2.26
CA LYS A 90 -11.30 -6.59 2.18
C LYS A 90 -11.41 -6.99 0.72
N ASN A 91 -10.92 -8.17 0.39
CA ASN A 91 -11.12 -8.69 -0.96
C ASN A 91 -12.53 -9.31 -1.04
N PRO A 92 -13.45 -8.74 -1.86
CA PRO A 92 -14.85 -9.17 -1.88
C PRO A 92 -15.06 -10.61 -2.33
N SER A 93 -14.04 -11.29 -2.86
CA SER A 93 -14.16 -12.70 -3.26
C SER A 93 -14.20 -13.69 -2.09
N TYR A 94 -13.68 -13.33 -0.91
CA TYR A 94 -13.67 -14.25 0.25
C TYR A 94 -14.97 -14.24 1.04
N ASP A 95 -15.74 -13.16 0.97
CA ASP A 95 -17.04 -13.04 1.66
C ASP A 95 -18.13 -13.92 0.99
N LEU A 96 -17.95 -14.30 -0.28
CA LEU A 96 -18.87 -15.18 -0.99
C LEU A 96 -18.70 -16.66 -0.61
N GLU A 97 -17.55 -17.08 -0.09
CA GLU A 97 -17.34 -18.48 0.35
C GLU A 97 -17.89 -18.73 1.76
N SER A 98 -17.98 -17.71 2.61
CA SER A 98 -18.51 -17.85 3.97
C SER A 98 -20.03 -17.97 4.05
N ASP A 99 -20.76 -17.46 3.05
CA ASP A 99 -22.23 -17.49 3.05
C ASP A 99 -22.83 -18.82 2.53
N ILE A 100 -22.01 -19.74 2.03
CA ILE A 100 -22.48 -21.02 1.47
C ILE A 100 -22.58 -22.13 2.54
N SER A 101 -22.10 -21.90 3.78
CA SER A 101 -22.14 -22.94 4.83
C SER A 101 -23.42 -22.97 5.68
N SER A 102 -24.45 -22.19 5.34
CA SER A 102 -25.73 -22.18 6.05
C SER A 102 -26.88 -22.62 5.13
N THR A 103 -26.81 -23.85 4.63
CA THR A 103 -27.95 -24.48 3.95
C THR A 103 -28.27 -25.82 4.59
N ASP A 104 -29.36 -25.82 5.34
CA ASP A 104 -30.32 -26.90 5.62
C ASP A 104 -29.83 -28.25 6.16
N ILE A 105 -30.06 -28.44 7.46
CA ILE A 105 -30.47 -29.74 8.00
C ILE A 105 -31.71 -29.50 8.87
N SER A 106 -32.90 -29.70 8.29
CA SER A 106 -34.17 -29.87 9.00
C SER A 106 -34.53 -31.35 9.04
#